data_AF-A0A814RUX6-F1
#
_entry.id   AF-A0A814RUX6-F1
#
_cell.length_a   1.000
_cell.length_b   1.000
_cell.length_c   1.000
_cell.angle_alpha   90.00
_cell.angle_beta   90.00
_cell.angle_gamma   90.00
#
_symmetry.space_group_name_H-M   'P 1'
#
loop_
_entity.id
_entity.type
_entity.pdbx_description
1 polymer ?
#
loop_
_entity_poly.entity_id
_entity_poly.type
_entity_poly.pdbx_seq_one_letter_code
_entity_poly.pdbx_strand_id
1 'polypeptide(L)'
;MGTLHRIFRSRSVDRFARYTPTPLLSKRTLSSNYVNGSINYDMLLLMNDGSSTYERREDEKHQLAKLNDKFASYIDKIILLEADSKTLDMRLESYQKFLDDGKDIHNNLKLNVDRIYNDELKKLSDRLKSVENEIRRLEQDLSREEKENKKCIEEYRFMVNRKSNSEKDPKYEKEIHDIQRKIQLNITEIIKYRQIINEKKIDSKYLKEEQQLLGNEITGIQRGLQNVKLEKISLEQNKIVSIYLKFSTSYDYESIRDIHCKFIKFV
;
A
#
# COMPACT_ATOMS: atom_id res chain seq x y z
N MET A 1 21.33 27.04 -6.05
CA MET A 1 22.60 26.55 -6.63
C MET A 1 22.62 25.03 -6.47
N GLY A 2 22.37 24.14 -7.43
CA GLY A 2 22.05 24.22 -8.85
C GLY A 2 21.59 22.83 -9.31
N THR A 3 20.48 22.83 -10.07
CA THR A 3 20.29 22.11 -11.33
C THR A 3 20.59 20.60 -11.41
N LEU A 4 19.54 19.78 -11.23
CA LEU A 4 19.46 18.46 -11.88
C LEU A 4 18.97 18.64 -13.32
N HIS A 5 19.89 18.48 -14.28
CA HIS A 5 19.56 18.38 -15.70
C HIS A 5 19.53 16.91 -16.14
N ARG A 6 18.32 16.49 -16.55
CA ARG A 6 17.98 15.83 -17.82
C ARG A 6 19.00 14.81 -18.37
N ILE A 7 18.61 13.53 -18.46
CA ILE A 7 18.71 12.67 -19.66
C ILE A 7 17.56 11.63 -19.56
N PHE A 8 16.43 11.92 -20.21
CA PHE A 8 15.52 10.88 -20.73
C PHE A 8 15.93 10.69 -22.18
N ARG A 9 16.68 9.62 -22.48
CA ARG A 9 16.98 9.21 -23.85
C ARG A 9 15.84 8.33 -24.34
N SER A 10 15.06 8.90 -25.24
CA SER A 10 14.17 8.22 -26.17
C SER A 10 14.93 7.08 -26.88
N ARG A 11 14.43 5.85 -26.76
CA ARG A 11 14.65 4.79 -27.73
C ARG A 11 13.30 4.15 -28.04
N SER A 12 12.60 4.79 -28.95
CA SER A 12 11.76 4.12 -29.94
C SER A 12 12.58 3.04 -30.63
N VAL A 13 12.16 1.79 -30.49
CA VAL A 13 12.54 0.72 -31.41
C VAL A 13 11.28 -0.04 -31.76
N ASP A 14 10.89 0.14 -33.01
CA ASP A 14 9.92 -0.63 -33.77
C ASP A 14 9.99 -2.12 -33.47
N ARG A 15 8.84 -2.71 -33.15
CA ARG A 15 8.51 -4.08 -33.54
C ARG A 15 7.05 -4.15 -33.96
N PHE A 16 6.75 -3.54 -35.10
CA PHE A 16 5.68 -4.00 -35.98
C PHE A 16 6.02 -5.41 -36.45
N ALA A 17 5.62 -6.42 -35.68
CA ALA A 17 5.48 -7.77 -36.21
C ALA A 17 4.19 -7.79 -37.05
N ARG A 18 4.37 -7.68 -38.36
CA ARG A 18 3.33 -7.92 -39.36
C ARG A 18 2.85 -9.36 -39.19
N TYR A 19 1.67 -9.55 -38.61
CA TYR A 19 0.93 -10.78 -38.83
C TYR A 19 0.35 -10.71 -40.24
N THR A 20 1.09 -11.26 -41.19
CA THR A 20 0.53 -11.72 -42.46
C THR A 20 -0.40 -12.89 -42.15
N PRO A 21 -1.69 -12.86 -42.53
CA PRO A 21 -2.49 -14.06 -42.51
C PRO A 21 -1.94 -15.02 -43.57
N THR A 22 -1.38 -16.14 -43.12
CA THR A 22 -1.03 -17.27 -43.97
C THR A 22 -2.32 -17.80 -44.59
N PRO A 23 -2.44 -17.86 -45.94
CA PRO A 23 -3.58 -18.49 -46.57
C PRO A 23 -3.34 -20.00 -46.57
N LEU A 24 -3.92 -20.69 -45.59
CA LEU A 24 -3.97 -22.14 -45.58
C LEU A 24 -5.42 -22.58 -45.42
N LEU A 25 -6.08 -22.85 -46.53
CA LEU A 25 -6.60 -24.18 -46.81
C LEU A 25 -6.99 -24.29 -48.29
N SER A 26 -6.07 -24.93 -49.01
CA SER A 26 -6.26 -25.62 -50.27
C SER A 26 -7.66 -26.23 -50.38
N LYS A 27 -8.32 -25.97 -51.53
CA LYS A 27 -9.43 -26.77 -52.05
C LYS A 27 -9.00 -28.24 -52.05
N ARG A 28 -9.38 -29.00 -51.02
CA ARG A 28 -9.41 -30.46 -51.13
C ARG A 28 -10.55 -30.80 -52.08
N THR A 29 -10.20 -30.99 -53.34
CA THR A 29 -10.87 -31.97 -54.19
C THR A 29 -10.81 -33.30 -53.43
N LEU A 30 -11.95 -33.72 -52.88
CA LEU A 30 -12.12 -35.10 -52.43
C LEU A 30 -12.11 -35.96 -53.69
N SER A 31 -10.92 -36.48 -53.99
CA SER A 31 -10.72 -37.59 -54.91
C SER A 31 -11.49 -38.79 -54.37
N SER A 32 -12.59 -39.12 -55.06
CA SER A 32 -13.39 -40.31 -54.85
C SER A 32 -12.60 -41.54 -55.28
N ASN A 33 -11.90 -42.16 -54.34
CA ASN A 33 -11.42 -43.53 -54.46
C ASN A 33 -12.38 -44.46 -53.71
N TYR A 34 -13.46 -44.87 -54.36
CA TYR A 34 -14.19 -46.10 -54.04
C TYR A 34 -13.97 -47.08 -55.18
N VAL A 35 -13.09 -48.05 -54.93
CA VAL A 35 -12.88 -49.21 -55.78
C VAL A 35 -13.92 -50.26 -55.39
N ASN A 36 -14.74 -50.65 -56.37
CA ASN A 36 -15.43 -51.92 -56.56
C ASN A 36 -16.11 -52.59 -55.36
N GLY A 37 -17.41 -52.31 -55.26
CA GLY A 37 -18.43 -53.22 -54.74
C GLY A 37 -19.72 -52.92 -55.49
N SER A 38 -19.86 -53.49 -56.69
CA SER A 38 -21.02 -53.30 -57.55
C SER A 38 -22.26 -53.92 -56.90
N ILE A 39 -23.04 -53.10 -56.20
CA ILE A 39 -24.46 -53.36 -55.95
C ILE A 39 -25.19 -52.25 -56.70
N ASN A 40 -25.77 -52.63 -57.81
CA ASN A 40 -26.52 -51.78 -58.71
C ASN A 40 -27.85 -51.39 -58.03
N TYR A 41 -27.82 -50.33 -57.21
CA TYR A 41 -29.02 -49.81 -56.53
C TYR A 41 -30.08 -49.27 -57.50
N ASP A 42 -29.72 -49.02 -58.76
CA ASP A 42 -30.66 -48.63 -59.81
C ASP A 42 -31.52 -49.81 -60.30
N MET A 43 -31.11 -51.06 -60.08
CA MET A 43 -31.83 -52.25 -60.55
C MET A 43 -32.81 -52.84 -59.51
N LEU A 44 -32.83 -52.33 -58.28
CA LEU A 44 -33.80 -52.70 -57.24
C LEU A 44 -34.98 -51.70 -57.14
N LEU A 45 -34.99 -50.66 -57.97
CA LEU A 45 -36.04 -49.62 -57.97
C LEU A 45 -37.24 -49.92 -58.86
N LEU A 46 -37.20 -50.99 -59.68
CA LEU A 46 -38.26 -51.26 -60.67
C LEU A 46 -39.30 -52.30 -60.23
N MET A 47 -39.23 -52.83 -59.00
CA MET A 47 -40.19 -53.83 -58.51
C MET A 47 -40.52 -53.67 -57.01
N ASN A 48 -41.13 -52.56 -56.62
CA ASN A 48 -42.07 -52.44 -55.47
C ASN A 48 -42.42 -50.96 -55.23
N ASP A 49 -43.66 -50.56 -55.53
CA ASP A 49 -44.37 -49.37 -55.01
C ASP A 49 -43.55 -48.06 -54.87
N GLY A 50 -42.73 -47.78 -55.89
CA GLY A 50 -41.54 -46.92 -55.85
C GLY A 50 -41.71 -45.40 -55.89
N SER A 51 -42.87 -44.84 -55.53
CA SER A 51 -43.01 -43.38 -55.39
C SER A 51 -42.66 -42.91 -53.97
N SER A 52 -43.04 -43.68 -52.93
CA SER A 52 -42.95 -43.23 -51.53
C SER A 52 -41.59 -43.45 -50.86
N THR A 53 -40.79 -44.41 -51.34
CA THR A 53 -39.50 -44.78 -50.74
C THR A 53 -38.32 -43.97 -51.29
N TYR A 54 -38.47 -43.39 -52.49
CA TYR A 54 -37.50 -42.46 -53.06
C TYR A 54 -37.66 -41.08 -52.41
N GLU A 55 -38.91 -40.61 -52.28
CA GLU A 55 -39.24 -39.38 -51.54
C GLU A 55 -38.76 -39.45 -50.09
N ARG A 56 -39.00 -40.57 -49.38
CA ARG A 56 -38.43 -40.76 -48.02
C ARG A 56 -36.91 -40.69 -47.96
N ARG A 57 -36.20 -41.22 -48.96
CA ARG A 57 -34.73 -41.20 -48.99
C ARG A 57 -34.18 -39.81 -49.32
N GLU A 58 -34.84 -39.06 -50.20
CA GLU A 58 -34.49 -37.65 -50.45
C GLU A 58 -34.83 -36.76 -49.24
N ASP A 59 -35.93 -37.02 -48.53
CA ASP A 59 -36.26 -36.34 -47.27
C ASP A 59 -35.23 -36.66 -46.17
N GLU A 60 -34.82 -37.92 -46.01
CA GLU A 60 -33.77 -38.34 -45.07
C GLU A 60 -32.43 -37.66 -45.41
N LYS A 61 -32.07 -37.59 -46.69
CA LYS A 61 -30.88 -36.90 -47.17
C LYS A 61 -30.94 -35.39 -46.92
N HIS A 62 -32.10 -34.76 -47.09
CA HIS A 62 -32.31 -33.36 -46.76
C HIS A 62 -32.27 -33.09 -45.25
N GLN A 63 -32.81 -33.99 -44.44
CA GLN A 63 -32.72 -33.89 -42.98
C GLN A 63 -31.27 -34.05 -42.50
N LEU A 64 -30.52 -34.99 -43.08
CA LEU A 64 -29.09 -35.17 -42.80
C LEU A 64 -28.27 -33.95 -43.21
N ALA A 65 -28.58 -33.33 -44.36
CA ALA A 65 -27.94 -32.08 -44.79
C ALA A 65 -28.21 -30.94 -43.80
N LYS A 66 -29.48 -30.73 -43.40
CA LYS A 66 -29.86 -29.73 -42.40
C LYS A 66 -29.21 -30.00 -41.03
N LEU A 67 -29.05 -31.26 -40.66
CA LEU A 67 -28.42 -31.65 -39.41
C LEU A 67 -26.91 -31.38 -39.45
N ASN A 68 -26.26 -31.65 -40.58
CA ASN A 68 -24.85 -31.35 -40.79
C ASN A 68 -24.58 -29.84 -40.75
N ASP A 69 -25.43 -29.03 -41.36
CA ASP A 69 -25.34 -27.56 -41.28
C ASP A 69 -25.49 -27.06 -39.83
N LYS A 70 -26.39 -27.68 -39.05
CA LYS A 70 -26.52 -27.39 -37.61
C LYS A 70 -25.27 -27.80 -36.84
N PHE A 71 -24.68 -28.96 -37.13
CA PHE A 71 -23.44 -29.39 -36.48
C PHE A 71 -22.27 -28.46 -36.83
N ALA A 72 -22.13 -28.04 -38.08
CA ALA A 72 -21.14 -27.05 -38.48
C ALA A 72 -21.31 -25.73 -37.69
N SER A 73 -22.55 -25.22 -37.59
CA SER A 73 -22.84 -24.01 -36.80
C SER A 73 -22.52 -24.18 -35.31
N TYR A 74 -22.75 -25.37 -34.72
CA TYR A 74 -22.40 -25.63 -33.33
C TYR A 74 -20.88 -25.73 -33.11
N ILE A 75 -20.15 -26.33 -34.04
CA ILE A 75 -18.68 -26.38 -33.99
C ILE A 75 -18.11 -24.96 -34.02
N ASP A 76 -18.62 -24.10 -34.90
CA ASP A 76 -18.18 -22.69 -34.96
C ASP A 76 -18.45 -21.94 -33.65
N LYS A 77 -19.61 -22.19 -33.02
CA LYS A 77 -19.94 -21.61 -31.70
C LYS A 77 -19.02 -22.11 -30.60
N ILE A 78 -18.67 -23.40 -30.60
CA ILE A 78 -17.75 -23.97 -29.61
C ILE A 78 -16.36 -23.36 -29.77
N ILE A 79 -15.86 -23.24 -31.01
CA ILE A 79 -14.56 -22.62 -31.30
C ILE A 79 -14.54 -21.15 -30.81
N LEU A 80 -15.62 -20.40 -31.04
CA LEU A 80 -15.74 -19.02 -30.56
C LEU A 80 -15.73 -18.95 -29.03
N LEU A 81 -16.50 -19.82 -28.36
CA LEU A 81 -16.56 -19.88 -26.90
C LEU A 81 -15.22 -20.27 -26.28
N GLU A 82 -14.46 -21.18 -26.89
CA GLU A 82 -13.12 -21.54 -26.44
C GLU A 82 -12.13 -20.38 -26.59
N ALA A 83 -12.22 -19.61 -27.68
CA ALA A 83 -11.40 -18.42 -27.89
C ALA A 83 -11.73 -17.32 -26.86
N ASP A 84 -13.01 -17.12 -26.55
CA ASP A 84 -13.45 -16.20 -25.52
C ASP A 84 -13.00 -16.65 -24.12
N SER A 85 -13.09 -17.94 -23.81
CA SER A 85 -12.61 -18.50 -22.54
C SER A 85 -11.12 -18.27 -22.35
N LYS A 86 -10.30 -18.54 -23.37
CA LYS A 86 -8.85 -18.26 -23.31
C LYS A 86 -8.55 -16.77 -23.11
N THR A 87 -9.34 -15.90 -23.74
CA THR A 87 -9.19 -14.45 -23.58
C THR A 87 -9.52 -14.00 -22.16
N LEU A 88 -10.55 -14.61 -21.54
CA LEU A 88 -10.90 -14.37 -20.14
C LEU A 88 -9.82 -14.86 -19.19
N ASP A 89 -9.25 -16.05 -19.42
CA ASP A 89 -8.16 -16.60 -18.60
C ASP A 89 -6.92 -15.70 -18.64
N MET A 90 -6.51 -15.26 -19.84
CA MET A 90 -5.38 -14.33 -19.99
C MET A 90 -5.62 -12.99 -19.29
N ARG A 91 -6.86 -12.48 -19.32
CA ARG A 91 -7.23 -11.26 -18.59
C ARG A 91 -7.15 -11.49 -17.08
N LEU A 92 -7.65 -12.61 -16.58
CA LEU A 92 -7.58 -12.97 -15.15
C LEU A 92 -6.14 -13.09 -14.66
N GLU A 93 -5.26 -13.76 -15.41
CA GLU A 93 -3.84 -13.83 -15.08
C GLU A 93 -3.18 -12.44 -15.04
N SER A 94 -3.53 -11.56 -15.99
CA SER A 94 -3.02 -10.19 -16.00
C SER A 94 -3.47 -9.38 -14.77
N TYR A 95 -4.71 -9.57 -14.33
CA TYR A 95 -5.24 -8.93 -13.12
C TYR A 95 -4.59 -9.49 -11.85
N GLN A 96 -4.35 -10.80 -11.77
CA GLN A 96 -3.62 -11.40 -10.65
C GLN A 96 -2.20 -10.86 -10.53
N LYS A 97 -1.45 -10.80 -11.64
CA LYS A 97 -0.10 -10.21 -11.66
C LYS A 97 -0.10 -8.75 -11.21
N PHE A 98 -1.06 -7.94 -11.70
CA PHE A 98 -1.21 -6.55 -11.28
C PHE A 98 -1.53 -6.39 -9.78
N LEU A 99 -2.32 -7.31 -9.21
CA LEU A 99 -2.65 -7.31 -7.78
C LEU A 99 -1.45 -7.68 -6.91
N ASP A 100 -0.63 -8.63 -7.35
CA ASP A 100 0.55 -9.07 -6.61
C ASP A 100 1.67 -8.01 -6.65
N ASP A 101 1.93 -7.39 -7.81
CA ASP A 101 2.86 -6.25 -7.93
C ASP A 101 2.42 -5.05 -7.07
N GLY A 102 1.10 -4.82 -6.94
CA GLY A 102 0.54 -3.74 -6.13
C GLY A 102 0.58 -3.99 -4.61
N LYS A 103 0.58 -5.25 -4.16
CA LYS A 103 0.71 -5.59 -2.72
C LYS A 103 2.11 -5.30 -2.21
N ASP A 104 3.13 -5.60 -3.01
CA ASP A 104 4.52 -5.35 -2.64
C ASP A 104 4.83 -3.86 -2.54
N ILE A 105 4.28 -3.03 -3.42
CA ILE A 105 4.46 -1.57 -3.35
C ILE A 105 3.77 -1.00 -2.10
N HIS A 106 2.54 -1.40 -1.80
CA HIS A 106 1.80 -0.90 -0.63
C HIS A 106 2.46 -1.31 0.69
N ASN A 107 2.87 -2.58 0.81
CA ASN A 107 3.54 -3.07 2.01
C ASN A 107 4.92 -2.42 2.19
N ASN A 108 5.69 -2.24 1.09
CA ASN A 108 6.98 -1.55 1.16
C ASN A 108 6.84 -0.06 1.49
N LEU A 109 5.85 0.66 0.94
CA LEU A 109 5.61 2.06 1.32
C LEU A 109 5.19 2.17 2.78
N LYS A 110 4.28 1.32 3.25
CA LYS A 110 3.85 1.32 4.65
C LYS A 110 5.02 1.06 5.59
N LEU A 111 5.83 0.02 5.31
CA LEU A 111 7.00 -0.31 6.13
C LEU A 111 8.06 0.80 6.12
N ASN A 112 8.29 1.47 4.99
CA ASN A 112 9.25 2.56 4.91
C ASN A 112 8.77 3.82 5.63
N VAL A 113 7.48 4.18 5.49
CA VAL A 113 6.87 5.30 6.21
C VAL A 113 6.91 5.01 7.71
N ASP A 114 6.40 3.87 8.15
CA ASP A 114 6.44 3.49 9.56
C ASP A 114 7.88 3.48 10.09
N ARG A 115 8.86 2.99 9.33
CA ARG A 115 10.27 3.02 9.76
C ARG A 115 10.83 4.43 9.91
N ILE A 116 10.74 5.27 8.88
CA ILE A 116 11.34 6.61 8.88
C ILE A 116 10.75 7.47 10.00
N TYR A 117 9.42 7.48 10.10
CA TYR A 117 8.73 8.28 11.10
C TYR A 117 8.93 7.76 12.52
N ASN A 118 8.97 6.44 12.72
CA ASN A 118 9.28 5.89 14.05
C ASN A 118 10.74 6.14 14.46
N ASP A 119 11.69 6.12 13.51
CA ASP A 119 13.08 6.47 13.78
C ASP A 119 13.24 7.94 14.18
N GLU A 120 12.51 8.85 13.54
CA GLU A 120 12.48 10.27 13.89
C GLU A 120 11.82 10.52 15.25
N LEU A 121 10.68 9.90 15.52
CA LEU A 121 10.03 9.94 16.84
C LEU A 121 10.96 9.43 17.94
N LYS A 122 11.70 8.35 17.66
CA LYS A 122 12.67 7.79 18.61
C LYS A 122 13.80 8.78 18.88
N LYS A 123 14.39 9.38 17.84
CA LYS A 123 15.42 10.42 17.99
C LYS A 123 14.92 11.61 18.79
N LEU A 124 13.70 12.08 18.52
CA LEU A 124 13.07 13.17 19.28
C LEU A 124 12.86 12.79 20.74
N SER A 125 12.33 11.59 21.01
CA SER A 125 12.15 11.06 22.36
C SER A 125 13.48 10.97 23.11
N ASP A 126 14.55 10.50 22.47
CA ASP A 126 15.86 10.37 23.09
C ASP A 126 16.48 11.75 23.39
N ARG A 127 16.35 12.72 22.47
CA ARG A 127 16.75 14.12 22.70
C ARG A 127 15.96 14.74 23.86
N LEU A 128 14.65 14.54 23.90
CA LEU A 128 13.79 15.05 24.97
C LEU A 128 14.22 14.51 26.33
N LYS A 129 14.41 13.19 26.43
CA LYS A 129 14.90 12.53 27.66
C LYS A 129 16.27 13.07 28.08
N SER A 130 17.17 13.31 27.13
CA SER A 130 18.48 13.90 27.42
C SER A 130 18.35 15.30 28.05
N VAL A 131 17.53 16.16 27.47
CA VAL A 131 17.30 17.53 27.98
C VAL A 131 16.61 17.51 29.34
N GLU A 132 15.61 16.65 29.55
CA GLU A 132 14.93 16.51 30.84
C GLU A 132 15.87 16.01 31.94
N ASN A 133 16.78 15.08 31.61
CA ASN A 133 17.81 14.63 32.54
C ASN A 133 18.81 15.74 32.87
N GLU A 134 19.17 16.58 31.89
CA GLU A 134 20.04 17.75 32.10
C GLU A 134 19.37 18.78 33.02
N ILE A 135 18.10 19.12 32.78
CA ILE A 135 17.29 19.99 33.65
C ILE A 135 17.30 19.45 35.09
N ARG A 136 17.04 18.16 35.28
CA ARG A 136 17.02 17.54 36.60
C ARG A 136 18.36 17.64 37.32
N ARG A 137 19.48 17.47 36.60
CA ARG A 137 20.82 17.63 37.18
C ARG A 137 21.07 19.09 37.59
N LEU A 138 20.76 20.03 36.71
CA LEU A 138 20.91 21.46 36.99
C LEU A 138 20.04 21.91 38.16
N GLU A 139 18.82 21.39 38.30
CA GLU A 139 17.93 21.68 39.45
C GLU A 139 18.51 21.14 40.77
N GLN A 140 19.21 20.00 40.74
CA GLN A 140 19.91 19.47 41.92
C GLN A 140 21.09 20.35 42.31
N ASP A 141 21.87 20.81 41.33
CA ASP A 141 23.00 21.71 41.56
C ASP A 141 22.54 23.07 42.07
N LEU A 142 21.49 23.64 41.47
CA LEU A 142 20.82 24.85 41.96
C LEU A 142 20.37 24.70 43.41
N SER A 143 19.73 23.57 43.75
CA SER A 143 19.29 23.30 45.13
C SER A 143 20.46 23.23 46.12
N ARG A 144 21.61 22.72 45.69
CA ARG A 144 22.84 22.67 46.50
C ARG A 144 23.38 24.08 46.74
N GLU A 145 23.51 24.88 45.69
CA GLU A 145 23.97 26.27 45.78
C GLU A 145 23.05 27.14 46.65
N GLU A 146 21.73 26.97 46.52
CA GLU A 146 20.77 27.68 47.37
C GLU A 146 20.91 27.30 48.85
N LYS A 147 21.20 26.03 49.16
CA LYS A 147 21.47 25.59 50.55
C LYS A 147 22.77 26.16 51.07
N GLU A 148 23.82 26.20 50.27
CA GLU A 148 25.11 26.78 50.65
C GLU A 148 24.99 28.29 50.88
N ASN A 149 24.34 29.01 49.97
CA ASN A 149 24.07 30.44 50.12
C ASN A 149 23.26 30.75 51.40
N LYS A 150 22.26 29.92 51.74
CA LYS A 150 21.51 30.06 53.00
C LYS A 150 22.42 29.94 54.22
N LYS A 151 23.33 28.96 54.24
CA LYS A 151 24.32 28.81 55.32
C LYS A 151 25.22 30.04 55.42
N CYS A 152 25.71 30.57 54.30
CA CYS A 152 26.51 31.79 54.30
C CYS A 152 25.72 33.00 54.83
N ILE A 153 24.44 33.13 54.52
CA ILE A 153 23.58 34.20 55.05
C ILE A 153 23.39 34.06 56.57
N GLU A 154 23.22 32.83 57.08
CA GLU A 154 23.14 32.57 58.52
C GLU A 154 24.45 32.92 59.23
N GLU A 155 25.59 32.51 58.67
CA GLU A 155 26.93 32.84 59.17
C GLU A 155 27.19 34.35 59.17
N TYR A 156 26.81 35.04 58.10
CA TYR A 156 26.86 36.50 57.99
C TYR A 156 26.08 37.17 59.13
N ARG A 157 24.82 36.75 59.35
CA ARG A 157 23.98 37.29 60.43
C ARG A 157 24.61 37.07 61.80
N PHE A 158 25.17 35.88 62.03
CA PHE A 158 25.87 35.58 63.28
C PHE A 158 27.09 36.50 63.50
N MET A 159 27.89 36.75 62.45
CA MET A 159 29.06 37.63 62.51
C MET A 159 28.70 39.11 62.73
N VAL A 160 27.66 39.60 62.05
CA VAL A 160 27.16 40.96 62.26
C VAL A 160 26.66 41.15 63.69
N ASN A 161 25.94 40.18 64.25
CA ASN A 161 25.48 40.22 65.64
C ASN A 161 26.65 40.19 66.63
N ARG A 162 27.68 39.38 66.37
CA ARG A 162 28.90 39.36 67.20
C ARG A 162 29.65 40.69 67.18
N LYS A 163 29.87 41.27 65.99
CA LYS A 163 30.51 42.60 65.83
C LYS A 163 29.74 43.70 66.56
N SER A 164 28.41 43.59 66.63
CA SER A 164 27.56 44.55 67.34
C SER A 164 27.70 44.47 68.86
N ASN A 165 28.09 43.31 69.40
CA ASN A 165 28.20 43.04 70.83
C ASN A 165 29.65 43.11 71.36
N SER A 166 30.67 43.18 70.49
CA SER A 166 32.08 43.34 70.88
C SER A 166 32.57 44.77 70.59
N GLU A 167 33.58 45.25 71.32
CA GLU A 167 34.36 46.42 70.89
C GLU A 167 34.89 46.21 69.46
N LYS A 168 35.10 47.30 68.71
CA LYS A 168 35.37 47.34 67.26
C LYS A 168 36.67 46.60 66.85
N ASP A 169 36.67 45.26 66.94
CA ASP A 169 37.76 44.42 66.51
C ASP A 169 37.76 44.31 64.97
N PRO A 170 38.83 44.75 64.28
CA PRO A 170 38.93 44.72 62.82
C PRO A 170 38.87 43.29 62.24
N LYS A 171 39.12 42.25 63.04
CA LYS A 171 38.99 40.85 62.62
C LYS A 171 37.58 40.53 62.10
N TYR A 172 36.54 40.97 62.81
CA TYR A 172 35.15 40.71 62.41
C TYR A 172 34.78 41.42 61.10
N GLU A 173 35.37 42.58 60.83
CA GLU A 173 35.11 43.33 59.60
C GLU A 173 35.63 42.59 58.37
N LYS A 174 36.82 42.00 58.48
CA LYS A 174 37.39 41.16 57.42
C LYS A 174 36.57 39.90 57.18
N GLU A 175 36.17 39.18 58.23
CA GLU A 175 35.35 37.97 58.13
C GLU A 175 33.97 38.25 57.52
N ILE A 176 33.30 39.33 57.94
CA ILE A 176 32.03 39.79 57.37
C ILE A 176 32.19 40.07 55.87
N HIS A 177 33.25 40.78 55.48
CA HIS A 177 33.51 41.09 54.08
C HIS A 177 33.77 39.84 53.23
N ASP A 178 34.51 38.85 53.76
CA ASP A 178 34.76 37.59 53.07
C ASP A 178 33.48 36.75 52.90
N ILE A 179 32.60 36.72 53.91
CA ILE A 179 31.28 36.05 53.80
C ILE A 179 30.40 36.78 52.79
N GLN A 180 30.38 38.12 52.78
CA GLN A 180 29.65 38.90 51.78
C GLN A 180 30.12 38.59 50.36
N ARG A 181 31.44 38.47 50.15
CA ARG A 181 31.99 38.06 48.86
C ARG A 181 31.49 36.67 48.45
N LYS A 182 31.48 35.70 49.37
CA LYS A 182 30.94 34.35 49.10
C LYS A 182 29.46 34.37 48.75
N ILE A 183 28.63 35.12 49.49
CA ILE A 183 27.20 35.29 49.19
C ILE A 183 27.01 35.84 47.78
N GLN A 184 27.79 36.86 47.40
CA GLN A 184 27.70 37.47 46.07
C GLN A 184 28.05 36.49 44.95
N LEU A 185 29.08 35.65 45.15
CA LEU A 185 29.45 34.59 44.20
C LEU A 185 28.33 33.55 44.07
N ASN A 186 27.80 33.06 45.20
CA ASN A 186 26.73 32.06 45.18
C ASN A 186 25.45 32.61 44.53
N ILE A 187 25.08 33.88 44.78
CA ILE A 187 23.95 34.52 44.09
C ILE A 187 24.17 34.56 42.58
N THR A 188 25.39 34.86 42.14
CA THR A 188 25.74 34.91 40.72
C THR A 188 25.59 33.53 40.07
N GLU A 189 26.06 32.47 40.73
CA GLU A 189 25.89 31.09 40.24
C GLU A 189 24.42 30.65 40.24
N ILE A 190 23.66 30.96 41.29
CA ILE A 190 22.21 30.68 41.35
C ILE A 190 21.48 31.33 40.17
N ILE A 191 21.80 32.58 39.83
CA ILE A 191 21.20 33.27 38.68
C ILE A 191 21.54 32.55 37.37
N LYS A 192 22.81 32.17 37.17
CA LYS A 192 23.25 31.41 35.98
C LYS A 192 22.50 30.08 35.86
N TYR A 193 22.41 29.30 36.93
CA TYR A 193 21.67 28.04 36.93
C TYR A 193 20.20 28.25 36.55
N ARG A 194 19.54 29.26 37.12
CA ARG A 194 18.14 29.57 36.78
C ARG A 194 17.95 29.95 35.32
N GLN A 195 18.89 30.72 34.74
CA GLN A 195 18.86 31.07 33.32
C GLN A 195 18.98 29.82 32.44
N ILE A 196 20.01 29.00 32.67
CA ILE A 196 20.24 27.78 31.88
C ILE A 196 19.06 26.81 32.01
N ILE A 197 18.52 26.61 33.22
CA ILE A 197 17.34 25.75 33.43
C ILE A 197 16.14 26.27 32.64
N ASN A 198 15.91 27.58 32.61
CA ASN A 198 14.80 28.17 31.86
C ASN A 198 14.97 27.98 30.35
N GLU A 199 16.17 28.19 29.82
CA GLU A 199 16.49 27.92 28.40
C GLU A 199 16.22 26.45 28.05
N LYS A 200 16.71 25.51 28.87
CA LYS A 200 16.49 24.08 28.65
C LYS A 200 15.02 23.69 28.79
N LYS A 201 14.25 24.33 29.68
CA LYS A 201 12.80 24.12 29.79
C LYS A 201 12.06 24.58 28.53
N ILE A 202 12.51 25.66 27.92
CA ILE A 202 11.99 26.13 26.63
C ILE A 202 12.31 25.10 25.52
N ASP A 203 13.54 24.61 25.46
CA ASP A 203 13.94 23.56 24.49
C ASP A 203 13.11 22.28 24.67
N SER A 204 12.92 21.84 25.92
CA SER A 204 12.08 20.68 26.25
C SER A 204 10.63 20.87 25.79
N LYS A 205 10.09 22.08 25.93
CA LYS A 205 8.74 22.41 25.47
C LYS A 205 8.64 22.32 23.94
N TYR A 206 9.58 22.92 23.21
CA TYR A 206 9.60 22.84 21.74
C TYR A 206 9.71 21.39 21.25
N LEU A 207 10.58 20.58 21.85
CA LEU A 207 10.72 19.17 21.49
C LEU A 207 9.44 18.36 21.76
N LYS A 208 8.69 18.68 22.82
CA LYS A 208 7.38 18.06 23.09
C LYS A 208 6.33 18.42 22.05
N GLU A 209 6.28 19.70 21.66
CA GLU A 209 5.38 20.18 20.60
C GLU A 209 5.72 19.53 19.24
N GLU A 210 7.01 19.46 18.89
CA GLU A 210 7.48 18.79 17.67
C GLU A 210 7.13 17.29 17.68
N GLN A 211 7.35 16.60 18.80
CA GLN A 211 6.98 15.20 18.96
C GLN A 211 5.46 14.98 18.80
N GLN A 212 4.64 15.89 19.33
CA GLN A 212 3.19 15.83 19.21
C GLN A 212 2.73 16.05 17.76
N LEU A 213 3.31 17.05 17.07
CA LEU A 213 3.01 17.33 15.67
C LEU A 213 3.35 16.12 14.79
N LEU A 214 4.54 15.54 14.95
CA LEU A 214 4.96 14.36 14.20
C LEU A 214 4.05 13.16 14.49
N GLY A 215 3.66 12.95 15.75
CA GLY A 215 2.71 11.90 16.13
C GLY A 215 1.33 12.07 15.47
N ASN A 216 0.85 13.31 15.36
CA ASN A 216 -0.40 13.62 14.67
C ASN A 216 -0.31 13.37 13.16
N GLU A 217 0.81 13.74 12.53
CA GLU A 217 1.06 13.50 11.10
C GLU A 217 1.08 12.00 10.78
N ILE A 218 1.79 11.21 11.58
CA ILE A 218 1.82 9.74 11.44
C ILE A 218 0.42 9.16 11.53
N THR A 219 -0.36 9.58 12.53
CA THR A 219 -1.75 9.14 12.70
C THR A 219 -2.63 9.58 11.52
N GLY A 220 -2.37 10.75 10.94
CA GLY A 220 -3.03 11.23 9.73
C GLY A 220 -2.71 10.37 8.51
N ILE A 221 -1.44 10.09 8.27
CA ILE A 221 -0.97 9.25 7.17
C ILE A 221 -1.51 7.83 7.30
N GLN A 222 -1.48 7.24 8.50
CA GLN A 222 -2.00 5.91 8.76
C GLN A 222 -3.50 5.81 8.47
N ARG A 223 -4.29 6.82 8.86
CA ARG A 223 -5.72 6.93 8.50
C ARG A 223 -5.92 7.06 6.99
N GLY A 224 -5.15 7.93 6.33
CA GLY A 224 -5.20 8.09 4.88
C GLY A 224 -4.92 6.78 4.14
N LEU A 225 -3.89 6.05 4.58
CA LEU A 225 -3.52 4.75 4.02
C LEU A 225 -4.60 3.68 4.24
N GLN A 226 -5.28 3.70 5.39
CA GLN A 226 -6.42 2.84 5.66
C GLN A 226 -7.63 3.18 4.76
N ASN A 227 -7.92 4.46 4.55
CA ASN A 227 -9.02 4.89 3.67
C ASN A 227 -8.77 4.46 2.22
N VAL A 228 -7.56 4.67 1.70
CA VAL A 228 -7.18 4.21 0.36
C VAL A 228 -7.34 2.69 0.22
N LYS A 229 -7.00 1.93 1.27
CA LYS A 229 -7.21 0.47 1.29
C LYS A 229 -8.70 0.11 1.19
N LEU A 230 -9.57 0.81 1.92
CA LEU A 230 -11.02 0.60 1.87
C LEU A 230 -11.61 0.99 0.50
N GLU A 231 -11.18 2.10 -0.08
CA GLU A 231 -11.58 2.53 -1.43
C GLU A 231 -11.18 1.51 -2.49
N LYS A 232 -9.95 0.97 -2.42
CA LYS A 232 -9.49 -0.08 -3.32
C LYS A 232 -10.38 -1.33 -3.25
N ILE A 233 -10.71 -1.79 -2.04
CA ILE A 233 -11.60 -2.93 -1.82
C ILE A 233 -12.99 -2.66 -2.43
N SER A 234 -13.55 -1.47 -2.21
CA SER A 234 -14.84 -1.07 -2.77
C SER A 234 -14.83 -1.06 -4.30
N LEU A 235 -13.77 -0.51 -4.92
CA LEU A 235 -13.61 -0.50 -6.37
C LEU A 235 -13.48 -1.91 -6.95
N GLU A 236 -12.75 -2.81 -6.29
CA GLU A 236 -12.64 -4.21 -6.69
C GLU A 236 -13.99 -4.93 -6.61
N GLN A 237 -14.76 -4.73 -5.54
CA GLN A 237 -16.12 -5.26 -5.40
C GLN A 237 -17.06 -4.73 -6.51
N ASN A 238 -17.02 -3.43 -6.80
CA ASN A 238 -17.84 -2.83 -7.85
C ASN A 238 -17.50 -3.37 -9.25
N LYS A 239 -16.21 -3.63 -9.53
CA LYS A 239 -15.78 -4.27 -10.78
C LYS A 239 -16.35 -5.68 -10.90
N ILE A 240 -16.28 -6.47 -9.83
CA ILE A 240 -16.84 -7.84 -9.79
C ILE A 240 -18.34 -7.80 -10.05
N VAL A 241 -19.08 -6.92 -9.37
CA VAL A 241 -20.54 -6.75 -9.58
C VAL A 241 -20.85 -6.34 -11.02
N SER A 242 -20.10 -5.40 -11.59
CA SER A 242 -20.29 -4.99 -12.98
C SER A 242 -20.05 -6.12 -13.98
N ILE A 243 -19.01 -6.93 -13.76
CA ILE A 243 -18.73 -8.12 -14.56
C ILE A 243 -19.90 -9.10 -14.46
N TYR A 244 -20.36 -9.40 -13.23
CA TYR A 244 -21.48 -10.30 -12.98
C TYR A 244 -22.76 -9.85 -13.71
N LEU A 245 -23.11 -8.56 -13.62
CA LEU A 245 -24.28 -7.99 -14.31
C LEU A 245 -24.18 -8.02 -15.84
N LYS A 246 -22.97 -7.86 -16.40
CA LYS A 246 -22.74 -8.00 -17.85
C LYS A 246 -22.91 -9.44 -18.31
N PHE A 247 -22.46 -10.42 -17.51
CA PHE A 247 -22.67 -11.83 -17.82
C PHE A 247 -24.15 -12.23 -17.71
N SER A 248 -24.87 -11.72 -16.70
CA SER A 248 -26.29 -12.06 -16.51
C SER A 248 -27.23 -11.46 -17.55
N THR A 249 -26.80 -10.45 -18.30
CA THR A 249 -27.58 -9.82 -19.37
C THR A 249 -27.30 -10.42 -20.75
N SER A 250 -26.25 -11.25 -20.89
CA SER A 250 -25.74 -11.71 -22.18
C SER A 250 -25.88 -13.22 -22.44
N TYR A 251 -26.34 -13.99 -21.45
CA TYR A 251 -26.45 -15.46 -21.53
C TYR A 251 -27.84 -15.97 -21.15
N ASP A 252 -28.18 -17.17 -21.66
CA ASP A 252 -29.44 -17.86 -21.38
C ASP A 252 -29.53 -18.30 -19.90
N TYR A 253 -30.75 -18.39 -19.38
CA TYR A 253 -31.02 -18.47 -17.92
C TYR A 253 -30.34 -19.69 -17.25
N GLU A 254 -30.18 -20.81 -17.97
CA GLU A 254 -29.51 -22.00 -17.46
C GLU A 254 -27.98 -21.83 -17.33
N SER A 255 -27.33 -21.11 -18.24
CA SER A 255 -25.89 -20.84 -18.17
C SER A 255 -25.55 -19.89 -17.02
N ILE A 256 -26.45 -18.95 -16.70
CA ILE A 256 -26.30 -18.03 -15.57
C ILE A 256 -26.39 -18.78 -14.23
N ARG A 257 -27.31 -19.75 -14.11
CA ARG A 257 -27.50 -20.56 -12.90
C ARG A 257 -26.24 -21.35 -12.53
N ASP A 258 -25.57 -21.92 -13.53
CA ASP A 258 -24.39 -22.76 -13.31
C ASP A 258 -23.14 -21.94 -12.92
N ILE A 259 -23.01 -20.73 -13.48
CA ILE A 259 -21.97 -19.76 -13.07
C ILE A 259 -22.26 -19.21 -11.67
N HIS A 260 -23.52 -18.90 -11.35
CA HIS A 260 -23.90 -18.39 -10.02
C HIS A 260 -23.63 -19.40 -8.90
N CYS A 261 -23.92 -20.68 -9.14
CA CYS A 261 -23.60 -21.78 -8.23
C CYS A 261 -22.09 -21.95 -8.00
N LYS A 262 -21.25 -21.64 -9.00
CA LYS A 262 -19.78 -21.66 -8.86
C LYS A 262 -19.26 -20.42 -8.13
N PHE A 263 -19.87 -19.26 -8.35
CA PHE A 263 -19.50 -18.00 -7.70
C PHE A 263 -19.81 -18.00 -6.20
N ILE A 264 -20.97 -18.54 -5.79
CA ILE A 264 -21.35 -18.69 -4.37
C ILE A 264 -20.40 -19.63 -3.60
N LYS A 265 -19.72 -20.56 -4.28
CA LYS A 265 -18.73 -21.45 -3.66
C LYS A 265 -17.34 -20.83 -3.52
N PHE A 266 -17.07 -19.71 -4.19
CA PHE A 266 -15.76 -19.07 -4.23
C PHE A 266 -15.64 -17.86 -3.28
N VAL A 267 -16.78 -17.27 -2.88
CA VAL A 267 -16.89 -16.27 -1.80
C VAL A 267 -16.99 -16.97 -0.46
#